data_AF-A0A7C9GSG9-F1
#
_entry.id   AF-A0A7C9GSG9-F1
#
_cell.length_a   1.000
_cell.length_b   1.000
_cell.length_c   1.000
_cell.angle_alpha   90.00
_cell.angle_beta   90.00
_cell.angle_gamma   90.00
#
_symmetry.space_group_name_H-M   'P 1'
#
loop_
_entity.id
_entity.type
_entity.pdbx_description
1 polymer ?
#
loop_
_entity_poly.entity_id
_entity_poly.type
_entity_poly.pdbx_seq_one_letter_code
_entity_poly.pdbx_strand_id
1 'polypeptide(L)'
;MSSIRRLLAWLLIAAVFVGLVLGLQSQGGAVSIWWSDVRVDFALSTAVFLLVGLALVFVWLNRWSTWLFGLPGRFRAYRSRQRDLKRVRVLSDLGLDYSEGRYARVLKEATRFDRQFEDVPGSRQAVMRWVNAMAARAAHALSDRQARDGFMAQIEDMGTPDLPHPQLKPLLQAEFALDEQRGEEAVEILAPVMKSDRKHIYAMRLMLRAHEQAGHWSEVLRVVRLLENRKALHEVVGRKTKAKAFSALLQQANQQVKATQAVIDSLSRQERHDPELAALAARALLAFGLQDKARALLEPALKSQLDDRLLEAYAECHDEPAQQYNNLEKWAVGQTRTVALHWALGRLSQAQGLWGKAHVHLEHALELRPSLKICLALGETAHEMGDEEKALAYWRRASEMLR
;
A
#
# COMPACT_ATOMS: atom_id res chain seq x y z
N MET A 1 36.00 -32.47 -22.61
CA MET A 1 36.70 -33.73 -22.24
C MET A 1 36.18 -35.00 -22.91
N SER A 2 34.91 -35.10 -23.35
CA SER A 2 34.39 -36.33 -23.99
C SER A 2 34.83 -36.53 -25.46
N SER A 3 35.30 -35.48 -26.14
CA SER A 3 35.71 -35.53 -27.56
C SER A 3 37.10 -36.15 -27.74
N ILE A 4 38.05 -35.84 -26.85
CA ILE A 4 39.44 -36.33 -26.89
C ILE A 4 39.53 -37.82 -26.57
N ARG A 5 38.78 -38.29 -25.56
CA ARG A 5 38.70 -39.73 -25.21
C ARG A 5 38.12 -40.57 -26.36
N ARG A 6 37.19 -39.99 -27.14
CA ARG A 6 36.60 -40.65 -28.30
C ARG A 6 37.55 -40.66 -29.50
N LEU A 7 38.33 -39.61 -29.72
CA LEU A 7 39.39 -39.61 -30.74
C LEU A 7 40.49 -40.63 -30.46
N LEU A 8 40.92 -40.74 -29.20
CA LEU A 8 41.88 -41.76 -28.76
C LEU A 8 41.33 -43.17 -28.95
N ALA A 9 40.05 -43.41 -28.63
CA ALA A 9 39.42 -44.71 -28.86
C ALA A 9 39.36 -45.10 -30.35
N TRP A 10 39.08 -44.14 -31.25
CA TRP A 10 39.09 -44.39 -32.69
C TRP A 10 40.49 -44.61 -33.27
N LEU A 11 41.51 -43.90 -32.75
CA LEU A 11 42.90 -44.15 -33.11
C LEU A 11 43.37 -45.55 -32.67
N LEU A 12 42.93 -45.99 -31.49
CA LEU A 12 43.24 -47.32 -30.96
C LEU A 12 42.56 -48.42 -31.78
N ILE A 13 41.29 -48.23 -32.16
CA ILE A 13 40.58 -49.15 -33.07
C ILE A 13 41.25 -49.19 -34.45
N ALA A 14 41.68 -48.05 -34.99
CA ALA A 14 42.41 -48.00 -36.26
C ALA A 14 43.77 -48.71 -36.18
N ALA A 15 44.51 -48.55 -35.09
CA ALA A 15 45.80 -49.23 -34.88
C ALA A 15 45.63 -50.76 -34.73
N VAL A 16 44.63 -51.20 -33.96
CA VAL A 16 44.27 -52.63 -33.83
C VAL A 16 43.82 -53.21 -35.17
N PHE A 17 43.10 -52.42 -35.97
CA PHE A 17 42.63 -52.83 -37.29
C PHE A 17 43.77 -52.95 -38.32
N VAL A 18 44.71 -51.99 -38.35
CA VAL A 18 45.93 -52.08 -39.17
C VAL A 18 46.76 -53.32 -38.78
N GLY A 19 46.86 -53.63 -37.48
CA GLY A 19 47.49 -54.86 -37.00
C GLY A 19 46.77 -56.13 -37.46
N LEU A 20 45.44 -56.13 -37.48
CA LEU A 20 44.63 -57.27 -37.93
C LEU A 20 44.75 -57.52 -39.44
N VAL A 21 44.77 -56.45 -40.25
CA VAL A 21 44.92 -56.52 -41.72
C VAL A 21 46.31 -57.01 -42.12
N LEU A 22 47.36 -56.56 -41.43
CA LEU A 22 48.72 -57.05 -41.63
C LEU A 22 48.86 -58.53 -41.22
N GLY A 23 48.16 -58.97 -40.16
CA GLY A 23 48.13 -60.38 -39.75
C GLY A 23 47.42 -61.30 -40.76
N LEU A 24 46.34 -60.82 -41.38
CA LEU A 24 45.55 -61.57 -42.37
C LEU A 24 46.19 -61.64 -43.77
N GLN A 25 47.20 -60.82 -44.07
CA GLN A 25 48.00 -60.96 -45.31
C GLN A 25 48.74 -62.31 -45.40
N SER A 26 48.92 -63.02 -44.27
CA SER A 26 49.65 -64.29 -44.23
C SER A 26 48.87 -65.51 -44.75
N GLN A 27 47.55 -65.41 -44.98
CA GLN A 27 46.73 -66.51 -45.50
C GLN A 27 45.91 -66.04 -46.72
N GLY A 28 46.30 -66.52 -47.91
CA GLY A 28 45.78 -66.06 -49.20
C GLY A 28 44.33 -66.47 -49.50
N GLY A 29 43.36 -65.75 -48.94
CA GLY A 29 41.97 -65.79 -49.37
C GLY A 29 41.70 -64.84 -50.55
N ALA A 30 40.90 -65.26 -51.52
CA ALA A 30 40.41 -64.42 -52.62
C ALA A 30 38.87 -64.36 -52.59
N VAL A 31 38.31 -63.17 -52.82
CA VAL A 31 36.87 -62.94 -52.94
C VAL A 31 36.57 -62.60 -54.38
N SER A 32 35.75 -63.42 -55.03
CA SER A 32 35.31 -63.22 -56.41
C SER A 32 33.88 -62.68 -56.42
N ILE A 33 33.67 -61.52 -57.03
CA ILE A 33 32.35 -60.94 -57.21
C ILE A 33 31.97 -61.14 -58.68
N TRP A 34 30.86 -61.85 -58.90
CA TRP A 34 30.33 -62.12 -60.23
C TRP A 34 29.24 -61.10 -60.56
N TRP A 35 29.44 -60.31 -61.62
CA TRP A 35 28.39 -59.43 -62.13
C TRP A 35 28.28 -59.60 -63.66
N SER A 36 27.18 -60.22 -64.09
CA SER A 36 26.96 -60.59 -65.50
C SER A 36 28.12 -61.41 -66.06
N ASP A 37 28.83 -60.92 -67.09
CA ASP A 37 29.97 -61.62 -67.73
C ASP A 37 31.36 -61.18 -67.24
N VAL A 38 31.44 -60.30 -66.22
CA VAL A 38 32.71 -59.79 -65.70
C VAL A 38 32.98 -60.39 -64.33
N ARG A 39 34.08 -61.15 -64.24
CA ARG A 39 34.62 -61.67 -62.98
C ARG A 39 35.76 -60.78 -62.51
N VAL A 40 35.61 -60.19 -61.33
CA VAL A 40 36.68 -59.44 -60.68
C VAL A 40 37.11 -60.20 -59.44
N ASP A 41 38.35 -60.71 -59.45
CA ASP A 41 38.96 -61.41 -58.33
C ASP A 41 39.75 -60.39 -57.49
N PHE A 42 39.36 -60.22 -56.22
CA PHE A 42 40.07 -59.38 -55.26
C PHE A 42 40.80 -60.25 -54.23
N ALA A 43 41.98 -59.84 -53.80
CA ALA A 43 42.58 -60.38 -52.59
C ALA A 43 41.66 -60.03 -51.39
N LEU A 44 41.43 -60.98 -50.48
CA LEU A 44 40.55 -60.78 -49.31
C LEU A 44 40.94 -59.53 -48.51
N SER A 45 42.24 -59.24 -48.41
CA SER A 45 42.77 -58.02 -47.79
C SER A 45 42.26 -56.74 -48.45
N THR A 46 42.25 -56.68 -49.79
CA THR A 46 41.74 -55.53 -50.55
C THR A 46 40.23 -55.37 -50.42
N ALA A 47 39.47 -56.47 -50.41
CA ALA A 47 38.03 -56.43 -50.21
C ALA A 47 37.66 -55.92 -48.80
N VAL A 48 38.34 -56.41 -47.76
CA VAL A 48 38.14 -55.96 -46.37
C VAL A 48 38.53 -54.50 -46.20
N PHE A 49 39.66 -54.07 -46.79
CA PHE A 49 40.09 -52.67 -46.73
C PHE A 49 39.07 -51.73 -47.41
N LEU A 50 38.54 -52.12 -48.56
CA LEU A 50 37.56 -51.32 -49.30
C LEU A 50 36.22 -51.25 -48.56
N LEU A 51 35.77 -52.35 -47.97
CA LEU A 51 34.53 -52.40 -47.18
C LEU A 51 34.64 -51.54 -45.92
N VAL A 52 35.78 -51.58 -45.22
CA VAL A 52 36.02 -50.73 -44.05
C VAL A 52 36.23 -49.26 -44.43
N GLY A 53 36.91 -48.98 -45.55
CA GLY A 53 36.99 -47.64 -46.12
C GLY A 53 35.61 -47.07 -46.43
N LEU A 54 34.74 -47.86 -47.06
CA LEU A 54 33.35 -47.48 -47.34
C LEU A 54 32.55 -47.27 -46.05
N ALA A 55 32.70 -48.14 -45.05
CA ALA A 55 32.05 -48.00 -43.75
C ALA A 55 32.51 -46.73 -43.00
N LEU A 56 33.81 -46.42 -43.05
CA LEU A 56 34.37 -45.18 -42.48
C LEU A 56 33.81 -43.95 -43.18
N VAL A 57 33.78 -43.92 -44.51
CA VAL A 57 33.18 -42.83 -45.29
C VAL A 57 31.69 -42.68 -44.98
N PHE A 58 30.95 -43.78 -44.88
CA PHE A 58 29.53 -43.77 -44.51
C PHE A 58 29.31 -43.19 -43.11
N VAL A 59 30.11 -43.60 -42.12
CA VAL A 59 30.07 -43.03 -40.76
C VAL A 59 30.42 -41.54 -40.79
N TRP A 60 31.41 -41.13 -41.58
CA TRP A 60 31.82 -39.73 -41.72
C TRP A 60 30.71 -38.87 -42.33
N LEU A 61 30.09 -39.35 -43.40
CA LEU A 61 29.01 -38.68 -44.13
C LEU A 61 27.75 -38.53 -43.26
N ASN A 62 27.39 -39.60 -42.53
CA ASN A 62 26.23 -39.58 -41.63
C ASN A 62 26.45 -38.61 -40.46
N ARG A 63 27.69 -38.49 -39.97
CA ARG A 63 28.05 -37.53 -38.93
C ARG A 63 28.02 -36.08 -39.43
N TRP A 64 28.50 -35.82 -40.64
CA TRP A 64 28.34 -34.52 -41.30
C TRP A 64 26.89 -34.12 -41.49
N SER A 65 26.03 -35.07 -41.89
CA SER A 65 24.58 -34.88 -41.97
C SER A 65 24.00 -34.43 -40.62
N THR A 66 24.28 -35.15 -39.53
CA THR A 66 23.78 -34.75 -38.19
C THR A 66 24.34 -33.41 -37.68
N TRP A 67 25.54 -33.01 -38.11
CA TRP A 67 26.14 -31.72 -37.74
C TRP A 67 25.49 -30.57 -38.53
N LEU A 68 25.25 -30.73 -39.84
CA LEU A 68 24.54 -29.74 -40.66
C LEU A 68 23.06 -29.61 -40.24
N PHE A 69 22.35 -30.71 -39.99
CA PHE A 69 20.92 -30.70 -39.64
C PHE A 69 20.64 -30.32 -38.16
N GLY A 70 21.63 -30.38 -37.26
CA GLY A 70 21.49 -30.00 -35.84
C GLY A 70 21.77 -28.51 -35.52
N LEU A 71 22.40 -27.77 -36.43
CA LEU A 71 22.68 -26.34 -36.29
C LEU A 71 21.41 -25.45 -36.24
N PRO A 72 20.38 -25.60 -37.10
CA PRO A 72 19.23 -24.71 -37.09
C PRO A 72 18.44 -24.73 -35.77
N GLY A 73 18.37 -25.89 -35.08
CA GLY A 73 17.71 -26.02 -33.78
C GLY A 73 18.42 -25.25 -32.66
N ARG A 74 19.76 -25.32 -32.59
CA ARG A 74 20.55 -24.59 -31.59
C ARG A 74 20.54 -23.07 -31.83
N PHE A 75 20.54 -22.64 -33.09
CA PHE A 75 20.40 -21.22 -33.45
C PHE A 75 19.00 -20.68 -33.18
N ARG A 76 17.93 -21.48 -33.34
CA ARG A 76 16.57 -21.08 -32.96
C ARG A 76 16.44 -20.94 -31.44
N ALA A 77 16.96 -21.89 -30.66
CA ALA A 77 16.95 -21.83 -29.20
C ALA A 77 17.78 -20.63 -28.67
N TYR A 78 18.95 -20.36 -29.25
CA TYR A 78 19.77 -19.19 -28.89
C TYR A 78 19.10 -17.87 -29.24
N ARG A 79 18.49 -17.75 -30.43
CA ARG A 79 17.73 -16.56 -30.83
C ARG A 79 16.48 -16.35 -29.97
N SER A 80 15.77 -17.41 -29.62
CA SER A 80 14.65 -17.34 -28.67
C SER A 80 15.13 -16.78 -27.33
N ARG A 81 16.21 -17.35 -26.78
CA ARG A 81 16.78 -16.91 -25.51
C ARG A 81 17.24 -15.45 -25.54
N GLN A 82 17.86 -15.00 -26.65
CA GLN A 82 18.22 -13.59 -26.80
C GLN A 82 16.99 -12.67 -26.90
N ARG A 83 15.93 -13.09 -27.59
CA ARG A 83 14.65 -12.34 -27.64
C ARG A 83 14.05 -12.23 -26.25
N ASP A 84 14.04 -13.31 -25.49
CA ASP A 84 13.49 -13.32 -24.13
C ASP A 84 14.31 -12.43 -23.18
N LEU A 85 15.65 -12.45 -23.26
CA LEU A 85 16.50 -11.53 -22.50
C LEU A 85 16.28 -10.06 -22.90
N LYS A 86 16.10 -9.77 -24.19
CA LYS A 86 15.78 -8.42 -24.66
C LYS A 86 14.41 -7.96 -24.14
N ARG A 87 13.43 -8.85 -24.11
CA ARG A 87 12.08 -8.59 -23.58
C ARG A 87 12.11 -8.28 -22.08
N VAL A 88 12.81 -9.09 -21.29
CA VAL A 88 13.01 -8.83 -19.86
C VAL A 88 13.68 -7.47 -19.66
N ARG A 89 14.72 -7.15 -20.45
CA ARG A 89 15.38 -5.84 -20.39
C ARG A 89 14.41 -4.70 -20.67
N VAL A 90 13.60 -4.76 -21.73
CA VAL A 90 12.61 -3.71 -22.05
C VAL A 90 11.61 -3.52 -20.89
N LEU A 91 11.13 -4.61 -20.29
CA LEU A 91 10.21 -4.52 -19.15
C LEU A 91 10.90 -3.94 -17.90
N SER A 92 12.14 -4.35 -17.62
CA SER A 92 12.94 -3.80 -16.52
C SER A 92 13.22 -2.32 -16.72
N ASP A 93 13.64 -1.92 -17.92
CA ASP A 93 13.93 -0.53 -18.28
C ASP A 93 12.66 0.34 -18.17
N LEU A 94 11.49 -0.18 -18.61
CA LEU A 94 10.21 0.51 -18.44
C LEU A 94 9.87 0.76 -16.97
N GLY A 95 10.03 -0.26 -16.13
CA GLY A 95 9.79 -0.15 -14.68
C GLY A 95 10.76 0.79 -13.99
N LEU A 96 12.04 0.75 -14.37
CA LEU A 96 13.07 1.67 -13.87
C LEU A 96 12.79 3.11 -14.30
N ASP A 97 12.50 3.34 -15.59
CA ASP A 97 12.13 4.64 -16.12
C ASP A 97 10.91 5.24 -15.41
N TYR A 98 9.89 4.41 -15.12
CA TYR A 98 8.74 4.83 -14.34
C TYR A 98 9.14 5.22 -12.91
N SER A 99 9.97 4.41 -12.24
CA SER A 99 10.42 4.67 -10.86
C SER A 99 11.32 5.90 -10.73
N GLU A 100 12.08 6.22 -11.77
CA GLU A 100 12.91 7.43 -11.86
C GLU A 100 12.12 8.67 -12.31
N GLY A 101 10.82 8.55 -12.57
CA GLY A 101 9.97 9.66 -13.03
C GLY A 101 10.19 10.06 -14.49
N ARG A 102 10.87 9.23 -15.30
CA ARG A 102 11.12 9.46 -16.73
C ARG A 102 9.88 9.13 -17.58
N TYR A 103 8.74 9.74 -17.26
CA TYR A 103 7.43 9.39 -17.82
C TYR A 103 7.35 9.48 -19.34
N ALA A 104 8.01 10.45 -19.97
CA ALA A 104 8.03 10.58 -21.44
C ALA A 104 8.69 9.36 -22.13
N ARG A 105 9.71 8.75 -21.50
CA ARG A 105 10.34 7.52 -22.01
C ARG A 105 9.40 6.33 -21.87
N VAL A 106 8.70 6.24 -20.73
CA VAL A 106 7.68 5.20 -20.49
C VAL A 106 6.63 5.20 -21.59
N LEU A 107 6.08 6.36 -21.96
CA LEU A 107 5.08 6.47 -23.04
C LEU A 107 5.65 6.05 -24.40
N LYS A 108 6.87 6.49 -24.72
CA LYS A 108 7.53 6.14 -25.98
C LYS A 108 7.80 4.65 -26.10
N GLU A 109 8.25 4.01 -25.02
CA GLU A 109 8.51 2.57 -25.02
C GLU A 109 7.21 1.75 -25.00
N ALA A 110 6.17 2.22 -24.28
CA ALA A 110 4.85 1.58 -24.26
C ALA A 110 4.19 1.55 -25.64
N THR A 111 4.24 2.65 -26.42
CA THR A 111 3.69 2.66 -27.80
C THR A 111 4.43 1.73 -28.75
N ARG A 112 5.72 1.49 -28.51
CA ARG A 112 6.54 0.54 -29.29
C ARG A 112 6.36 -0.90 -28.85
N PHE A 113 5.77 -1.10 -27.68
CA PHE A 113 5.67 -2.39 -27.01
C PHE A 113 4.84 -3.40 -27.81
N ASP A 114 3.70 -2.98 -28.37
CA ASP A 114 2.82 -3.83 -29.19
C ASP A 114 3.56 -4.55 -30.32
N ARG A 115 4.44 -3.83 -31.03
CA ARG A 115 5.23 -4.38 -32.15
C ARG A 115 6.33 -5.34 -31.70
N GLN A 116 6.86 -5.17 -30.49
CA GLN A 116 8.00 -5.96 -30.00
C GLN A 116 7.58 -7.30 -29.38
N PHE A 117 6.31 -7.43 -28.99
CA PHE A 117 5.78 -8.57 -28.24
C PHE A 117 4.65 -9.32 -28.97
N GLU A 118 4.52 -9.12 -30.29
CA GLU A 118 3.46 -9.73 -31.10
C GLU A 118 3.48 -11.27 -31.04
N ASP A 119 4.67 -11.87 -31.04
CA ASP A 119 4.91 -13.32 -31.10
C ASP A 119 4.93 -14.03 -29.72
N VAL A 120 4.26 -13.53 -28.67
CA VAL A 120 4.30 -14.15 -27.32
C VAL A 120 3.04 -14.97 -27.03
N PRO A 121 3.12 -16.32 -26.98
CA PRO A 121 2.01 -17.15 -26.54
C PRO A 121 1.78 -17.05 -25.03
N GLY A 122 0.52 -17.03 -24.59
CA GLY A 122 0.08 -17.33 -23.21
C GLY A 122 0.27 -16.26 -22.14
N SER A 123 1.27 -15.37 -22.24
CA SER A 123 1.53 -14.32 -21.21
C SER A 123 1.37 -12.89 -21.72
N ARG A 124 1.06 -12.72 -23.02
CA ARG A 124 0.93 -11.41 -23.67
C ARG A 124 -0.08 -10.50 -22.95
N GLN A 125 -1.25 -11.02 -22.60
CA GLN A 125 -2.32 -10.23 -21.99
C GLN A 125 -1.89 -9.59 -20.66
N ALA A 126 -1.30 -10.37 -19.74
CA ALA A 126 -0.86 -9.83 -18.44
C ALA A 126 0.24 -8.77 -18.59
N VAL A 127 1.18 -8.99 -19.51
CA VAL A 127 2.27 -8.04 -19.77
C VAL A 127 1.74 -6.76 -20.41
N MET A 128 0.86 -6.87 -21.42
CA MET A 128 0.22 -5.71 -22.07
C MET A 128 -0.55 -4.87 -21.06
N ARG A 129 -1.34 -5.51 -20.19
CA ARG A 129 -2.08 -4.81 -19.13
C ARG A 129 -1.18 -4.06 -18.17
N TRP A 130 -0.05 -4.66 -17.80
CA TRP A 130 0.93 -4.00 -16.94
C TRP A 130 1.61 -2.79 -17.63
N VAL A 131 2.02 -2.94 -18.89
CA VAL A 131 2.60 -1.84 -19.68
C VAL A 131 1.59 -0.71 -19.86
N ASN A 132 0.34 -1.03 -20.23
CA ASN A 132 -0.72 -0.04 -20.39
C ASN A 132 -1.07 0.64 -19.07
N ALA A 133 -1.05 -0.07 -17.94
CA ALA A 133 -1.22 0.54 -16.62
C ALA A 133 -0.09 1.52 -16.28
N MET A 134 1.17 1.16 -16.56
CA MET A 134 2.31 2.06 -16.35
C MET A 134 2.25 3.27 -17.28
N ALA A 135 1.90 3.06 -18.54
CA ALA A 135 1.74 4.13 -19.52
C ALA A 135 0.59 5.08 -19.14
N ALA A 136 -0.55 4.56 -18.70
CA ALA A 136 -1.66 5.36 -18.20
C ALA A 136 -1.24 6.22 -16.99
N ARG A 137 -0.52 5.65 -16.01
CA ARG A 137 -0.01 6.42 -14.87
C ARG A 137 1.02 7.47 -15.29
N ALA A 138 1.93 7.13 -16.20
CA ALA A 138 2.93 8.06 -16.72
C ALA A 138 2.27 9.21 -17.49
N ALA A 139 1.25 8.94 -18.29
CA ALA A 139 0.47 9.95 -19.00
C ALA A 139 -0.29 10.84 -18.03
N HIS A 140 -0.90 10.26 -16.99
CA HIS A 140 -1.55 11.03 -15.93
C HIS A 140 -0.57 11.95 -15.20
N ALA A 141 0.63 11.47 -14.86
CA ALA A 141 1.67 12.28 -14.22
C ALA A 141 2.16 13.44 -15.12
N LEU A 142 2.11 13.28 -16.44
CA LEU A 142 2.40 14.33 -17.42
C LEU A 142 1.18 15.22 -17.73
N SER A 143 0.04 15.00 -17.07
CA SER A 143 -1.23 15.67 -17.36
C SER A 143 -1.76 15.48 -18.80
N ASP A 144 -1.31 14.44 -19.51
CA ASP A 144 -1.80 14.07 -20.84
C ASP A 144 -3.01 13.12 -20.72
N ARG A 145 -4.21 13.70 -20.66
CA ARG A 145 -5.46 12.94 -20.50
C ARG A 145 -5.77 12.08 -21.72
N GLN A 146 -5.48 12.56 -22.93
CA GLN A 146 -5.78 11.83 -24.16
C GLN A 146 -4.95 10.55 -24.24
N ALA A 147 -3.64 10.64 -23.96
CA ALA A 147 -2.78 9.46 -23.92
C ALA A 147 -3.20 8.51 -22.78
N ARG A 148 -3.49 9.04 -21.59
CA ARG A 148 -3.97 8.25 -20.45
C ARG A 148 -5.20 7.43 -20.80
N ASP A 149 -6.23 8.07 -21.34
CA ASP A 149 -7.50 7.42 -21.65
C ASP A 149 -7.33 6.42 -22.80
N GLY A 150 -6.46 6.71 -23.76
CA GLY A 150 -6.06 5.79 -24.82
C GLY A 150 -5.43 4.50 -24.29
N PHE A 151 -4.49 4.58 -23.34
CA PHE A 151 -3.91 3.39 -22.71
C PHE A 151 -4.89 2.65 -21.79
N MET A 152 -5.74 3.40 -21.07
CA MET A 152 -6.79 2.81 -20.22
C MET A 152 -7.82 2.01 -21.01
N ALA A 153 -8.16 2.44 -22.22
CA ALA A 153 -9.07 1.73 -23.12
C ALA A 153 -8.52 0.36 -23.55
N GLN A 154 -7.20 0.17 -23.53
CA GLN A 154 -6.54 -1.10 -23.85
C GLN A 154 -6.46 -2.08 -22.67
N ILE A 155 -6.97 -1.69 -21.48
CA ILE A 155 -7.05 -2.58 -20.32
C ILE A 155 -8.47 -3.15 -20.22
N GLU A 156 -8.58 -4.47 -20.14
CA GLU A 156 -9.87 -5.17 -20.04
C GLU A 156 -10.56 -4.93 -18.70
N ASP A 157 -11.89 -4.94 -18.74
CA ASP A 157 -12.75 -4.71 -17.58
C ASP A 157 -12.83 -5.93 -16.65
N MET A 158 -13.14 -5.65 -15.38
CA MET A 158 -13.23 -6.65 -14.30
C MET A 158 -14.13 -7.86 -14.62
N GLY A 159 -15.13 -7.69 -15.51
CA GLY A 159 -16.09 -8.73 -15.90
C GLY A 159 -15.60 -9.73 -16.96
N THR A 160 -14.35 -9.62 -17.41
CA THR A 160 -13.79 -10.53 -18.42
C THR A 160 -13.50 -11.91 -17.81
N PRO A 161 -13.99 -13.03 -18.40
CA PRO A 161 -13.69 -14.38 -17.92
C PRO A 161 -12.18 -14.66 -17.85
N ASP A 162 -11.75 -15.42 -16.83
CA ASP A 162 -10.35 -15.82 -16.58
C ASP A 162 -9.33 -14.67 -16.49
N LEU A 163 -9.78 -13.43 -16.23
CA LEU A 163 -8.92 -12.27 -16.18
C LEU A 163 -8.02 -12.28 -14.93
N PRO A 164 -6.68 -12.36 -15.07
CA PRO A 164 -5.78 -12.24 -13.94
C PRO A 164 -5.86 -10.81 -13.37
N HIS A 165 -5.89 -10.62 -12.05
CA HIS A 165 -5.95 -9.29 -11.42
C HIS A 165 -7.07 -8.38 -12.01
N PRO A 166 -8.35 -8.75 -11.88
CA PRO A 166 -9.47 -8.07 -12.54
C PRO A 166 -9.73 -6.67 -11.99
N GLN A 167 -9.16 -6.32 -10.84
CA GLN A 167 -9.33 -5.02 -10.18
C GLN A 167 -8.36 -3.93 -10.68
N LEU A 168 -7.40 -4.25 -11.55
CA LEU A 168 -6.37 -3.29 -12.00
C LEU A 168 -6.97 -2.01 -12.58
N LYS A 169 -7.89 -2.14 -13.55
CA LYS A 169 -8.52 -1.01 -14.24
C LYS A 169 -9.32 -0.11 -13.31
N PRO A 170 -10.29 -0.60 -12.50
CA PRO A 170 -11.05 0.27 -11.61
C PRO A 170 -10.18 0.92 -10.53
N LEU A 171 -9.11 0.26 -10.06
CA LEU A 171 -8.16 0.89 -9.14
C LEU A 171 -7.44 2.08 -9.77
N LEU A 172 -7.02 1.97 -11.04
CA LEU A 172 -6.41 3.08 -11.79
C LEU A 172 -7.41 4.21 -12.05
N GLN A 173 -8.64 3.88 -12.46
CA GLN A 173 -9.69 4.89 -12.70
C GLN A 173 -9.98 5.67 -11.41
N ALA A 174 -10.11 4.97 -10.28
CA ALA A 174 -10.32 5.61 -8.99
C ALA A 174 -9.12 6.46 -8.54
N GLU A 175 -7.89 5.98 -8.77
CA GLU A 175 -6.66 6.75 -8.50
C GLU A 175 -6.67 8.08 -9.28
N PHE A 176 -6.97 8.05 -10.57
CA PHE A 176 -7.05 9.25 -11.41
C PHE A 176 -8.22 10.16 -11.05
N ALA A 177 -9.39 9.60 -10.69
CA ALA A 177 -10.54 10.38 -10.26
C ALA A 177 -10.23 11.13 -8.95
N LEU A 178 -9.57 10.47 -7.98
CA LEU A 178 -9.16 11.06 -6.71
C LEU A 178 -8.16 12.21 -6.89
N ASP A 179 -7.18 12.03 -7.77
CA ASP A 179 -6.17 13.05 -8.04
C ASP A 179 -6.78 14.27 -8.76
N GLU A 180 -7.89 14.08 -9.47
CA GLU A 180 -8.71 15.14 -10.07
C GLU A 180 -9.83 15.67 -9.14
N GLN A 181 -9.81 15.33 -7.85
CA GLN A 181 -10.83 15.74 -6.86
C GLN A 181 -12.26 15.25 -7.16
N ARG A 182 -12.41 14.20 -7.96
CA ARG A 182 -13.69 13.57 -8.31
C ARG A 182 -13.99 12.42 -7.33
N GLY A 183 -14.21 12.78 -6.07
CA GLY A 183 -14.40 11.83 -4.96
C GLY A 183 -15.60 10.89 -5.14
N GLU A 184 -16.75 11.43 -5.58
CA GLU A 184 -17.97 10.64 -5.80
C GLU A 184 -17.79 9.56 -6.87
N GLU A 185 -17.21 9.95 -8.01
CA GLU A 185 -16.90 9.04 -9.11
C GLU A 185 -15.95 7.92 -8.64
N ALA A 186 -14.95 8.25 -7.82
CA ALA A 186 -14.06 7.26 -7.24
C ALA A 186 -14.80 6.27 -6.31
N VAL A 187 -15.79 6.72 -5.54
CA VAL A 187 -16.63 5.84 -4.70
C VAL A 187 -17.41 4.86 -5.58
N GLU A 188 -18.05 5.34 -6.64
CA GLU A 188 -18.81 4.51 -7.58
C GLU A 188 -17.94 3.44 -8.25
N ILE A 189 -16.76 3.84 -8.74
CA ILE A 189 -15.79 2.93 -9.38
C ILE A 189 -15.29 1.85 -8.39
N LEU A 190 -15.05 2.21 -7.13
CA LEU A 190 -14.52 1.29 -6.12
C LEU A 190 -15.59 0.42 -5.45
N ALA A 191 -16.87 0.77 -5.55
CA ALA A 191 -17.97 -0.01 -4.96
C ALA A 191 -17.97 -1.50 -5.37
N PRO A 192 -17.85 -1.88 -6.65
CA PRO A 192 -17.76 -3.29 -7.04
C PRO A 192 -16.46 -3.96 -6.56
N VAL A 193 -15.34 -3.21 -6.52
CA VAL A 193 -14.04 -3.70 -6.01
C VAL A 193 -14.17 -4.11 -4.53
N MET A 194 -14.88 -3.32 -3.73
CA MET A 194 -15.08 -3.55 -2.31
C MET A 194 -16.04 -4.71 -1.98
N LYS A 195 -16.91 -5.09 -2.93
CA LYS A 195 -17.81 -6.26 -2.82
C LYS A 195 -17.12 -7.58 -3.14
N SER A 196 -15.97 -7.57 -3.81
CA SER A 196 -15.21 -8.77 -4.14
C SER A 196 -14.63 -9.45 -2.88
N ASP A 197 -14.55 -10.78 -2.89
CA ASP A 197 -13.98 -11.58 -1.77
C ASP A 197 -12.54 -11.20 -1.42
N ARG A 198 -11.76 -10.76 -2.43
CA ARG A 198 -10.40 -10.28 -2.23
C ARG A 198 -10.43 -8.80 -1.87
N LYS A 199 -10.69 -8.50 -0.60
CA LYS A 199 -10.62 -7.11 -0.07
C LYS A 199 -9.17 -6.67 0.04
N HIS A 200 -8.68 -5.91 -0.95
CA HIS A 200 -7.31 -5.40 -0.98
C HIS A 200 -7.12 -4.15 -0.11
N ILE A 201 -5.98 -4.08 0.61
CA ILE A 201 -5.63 -2.92 1.45
C ILE A 201 -5.55 -1.63 0.62
N TYR A 202 -4.99 -1.71 -0.59
CA TYR A 202 -4.90 -0.55 -1.48
C TYR A 202 -6.29 0.00 -1.86
N ALA A 203 -7.23 -0.87 -2.23
CA ALA A 203 -8.61 -0.48 -2.52
C ALA A 203 -9.28 0.23 -1.33
N MET A 204 -9.09 -0.28 -0.11
CA MET A 204 -9.61 0.35 1.10
C MET A 204 -9.01 1.74 1.36
N ARG A 205 -7.73 1.94 1.07
CA ARG A 205 -7.08 3.26 1.21
C ARG A 205 -7.60 4.25 0.16
N LEU A 206 -7.81 3.82 -1.08
CA LEU A 206 -8.44 4.66 -2.10
C LEU A 206 -9.89 4.98 -1.72
N MET A 207 -10.64 4.00 -1.22
CA MET A 207 -12.02 4.20 -0.78
C MET A 207 -12.11 5.17 0.41
N LEU A 208 -11.16 5.10 1.34
CA LEU A 208 -11.04 6.08 2.42
C LEU A 208 -10.87 7.50 1.88
N ARG A 209 -9.89 7.71 0.97
CA ARG A 209 -9.67 9.01 0.31
C ARG A 209 -10.91 9.48 -0.47
N ALA A 210 -11.62 8.56 -1.12
CA ALA A 210 -12.81 8.85 -1.91
C ALA A 210 -13.95 9.36 -1.02
N HIS A 211 -14.26 8.66 0.08
CA HIS A 211 -15.26 9.11 1.03
C HIS A 211 -14.86 10.42 1.74
N GLU A 212 -13.57 10.63 2.02
CA GLU A 212 -13.09 11.91 2.56
C GLU A 212 -13.29 13.09 1.60
N GLN A 213 -13.02 12.91 0.31
CA GLN A 213 -13.27 13.93 -0.72
C GLN A 213 -14.77 14.17 -0.97
N ALA A 214 -15.58 13.11 -0.95
CA ALA A 214 -17.03 13.19 -1.11
C ALA A 214 -17.76 13.73 0.12
N GLY A 215 -17.10 13.83 1.29
CA GLY A 215 -17.75 14.24 2.54
C GLY A 215 -18.66 13.18 3.17
N HIS A 216 -18.46 11.91 2.80
CA HIS A 216 -19.19 10.75 3.32
C HIS A 216 -18.61 10.27 4.67
N TRP A 217 -18.71 11.11 5.70
CA TRP A 217 -17.98 10.92 6.97
C TRP A 217 -18.37 9.66 7.77
N SER A 218 -19.62 9.19 7.66
CA SER A 218 -20.05 7.92 8.27
C SER A 218 -19.28 6.73 7.67
N GLU A 219 -19.11 6.73 6.35
CA GLU A 219 -18.34 5.73 5.62
C GLU A 219 -16.83 5.86 5.88
N VAL A 220 -16.32 7.09 6.05
CA VAL A 220 -14.92 7.33 6.48
C VAL A 220 -14.65 6.59 7.80
N LEU A 221 -15.49 6.76 8.82
CA LEU A 221 -15.34 6.05 10.11
C LEU A 221 -15.37 4.53 9.92
N ARG A 222 -16.31 4.02 9.10
CA ARG A 222 -16.43 2.58 8.82
C ARG A 222 -15.16 2.02 8.16
N VAL A 223 -14.62 2.71 7.16
CA VAL A 223 -13.43 2.27 6.42
C VAL A 223 -12.16 2.39 7.27
N VAL A 224 -12.01 3.44 8.09
CA VAL A 224 -10.87 3.56 9.02
C VAL A 224 -10.85 2.40 10.01
N ARG A 225 -11.98 2.08 10.64
CA ARG A 225 -12.09 0.94 11.57
C ARG A 225 -11.69 -0.38 10.90
N LEU A 226 -12.10 -0.58 9.64
CA LEU A 226 -11.72 -1.77 8.87
C LEU A 226 -10.21 -1.84 8.57
N LEU A 227 -9.58 -0.69 8.27
CA LEU A 227 -8.14 -0.60 8.06
C LEU A 227 -7.34 -0.82 9.36
N GLU A 228 -7.81 -0.28 10.48
CA GLU A 228 -7.20 -0.49 11.81
C GLU A 228 -7.24 -1.97 12.22
N ASN A 229 -8.38 -2.64 12.05
CA ASN A 229 -8.53 -4.08 12.33
C ASN A 229 -7.55 -4.94 11.54
N ARG A 230 -7.14 -4.47 10.35
CA ARG A 230 -6.17 -5.15 9.47
C ARG A 230 -4.74 -4.66 9.68
N LYS A 231 -4.48 -3.80 10.67
CA LYS A 231 -3.18 -3.14 10.91
C LYS A 231 -2.64 -2.44 9.65
N ALA A 232 -3.54 -1.95 8.81
CA ALA A 232 -3.24 -1.37 7.50
C ALA A 232 -3.15 0.16 7.52
N LEU A 233 -3.31 0.77 8.69
CA LEU A 233 -3.21 2.20 8.94
C LEU A 233 -2.39 2.43 10.21
N HIS A 234 -1.53 3.44 10.19
CA HIS A 234 -0.80 3.85 11.38
C HIS A 234 -1.75 4.44 12.41
N GLU A 235 -1.59 4.09 13.69
CA GLU A 235 -2.53 4.43 14.75
C GLU A 235 -2.80 5.93 14.85
N VAL A 236 -1.75 6.76 14.79
CA VAL A 236 -1.88 8.24 14.82
C VAL A 236 -2.72 8.76 13.64
N VAL A 237 -2.57 8.17 12.44
CA VAL A 237 -3.35 8.57 11.27
C VAL A 237 -4.80 8.14 11.43
N GLY A 238 -5.04 6.93 11.96
CA GLY A 238 -6.38 6.44 12.30
C GLY A 238 -7.11 7.34 13.28
N ARG A 239 -6.48 7.69 14.41
CA ARG A 239 -7.06 8.60 15.42
C ARG A 239 -7.41 9.97 14.83
N LYS A 240 -6.47 10.61 14.12
CA LYS A 240 -6.72 11.92 13.48
C LYS A 240 -7.84 11.88 12.44
N THR A 241 -7.89 10.84 11.62
CA THR A 241 -8.93 10.68 10.59
C THR A 241 -10.30 10.47 11.25
N LYS A 242 -10.37 9.67 12.32
CA LYS A 242 -11.59 9.50 13.10
C LYS A 242 -12.04 10.81 13.74
N ALA A 243 -11.14 11.57 14.36
CA ALA A 243 -11.48 12.86 14.96
C ALA A 243 -12.03 13.86 13.93
N LYS A 244 -11.40 13.94 12.75
CA LYS A 244 -11.88 14.76 11.63
C LYS A 244 -13.28 14.35 11.17
N ALA A 245 -13.48 13.05 10.91
CA ALA A 245 -14.77 12.54 10.43
C ALA A 245 -15.87 12.71 11.49
N PHE A 246 -15.55 12.46 12.76
CA PHE A 246 -16.48 12.62 13.86
C PHE A 246 -16.88 14.08 14.07
N SER A 247 -15.91 15.00 14.04
CA SER A 247 -16.19 16.44 14.09
C SER A 247 -17.10 16.88 12.95
N ALA A 248 -16.89 16.37 11.74
CA ALA A 248 -17.71 16.72 10.58
C ALA A 248 -19.14 16.15 10.70
N LEU A 249 -19.32 14.93 11.24
CA LEU A 249 -20.65 14.38 11.53
C LEU A 249 -21.39 15.21 12.59
N LEU A 250 -20.70 15.66 13.63
CA LEU A 250 -21.28 16.54 14.65
C LEU A 250 -21.72 17.89 14.05
N GLN A 251 -20.94 18.44 13.10
CA GLN A 251 -21.33 19.65 12.37
C GLN A 251 -22.54 19.40 11.45
N GLN A 252 -22.57 18.27 10.73
CA GLN A 252 -23.70 17.88 9.86
C GLN A 252 -25.00 17.62 10.63
N ALA A 253 -24.91 17.23 11.91
CA ALA A 253 -26.07 17.12 12.78
C ALA A 253 -26.79 18.47 13.01
N ASN A 254 -26.22 19.59 12.53
CA ASN A 254 -26.82 20.94 12.44
C ASN A 254 -27.57 21.36 13.71
N GLN A 255 -26.92 21.18 14.86
CA GLN A 255 -27.47 21.53 16.17
C GLN A 255 -28.80 20.81 16.51
N GLN A 256 -29.05 19.63 15.96
CA GLN A 256 -30.16 18.78 16.39
C GLN A 256 -29.69 17.82 17.47
N VAL A 257 -30.32 17.90 18.65
CA VAL A 257 -29.98 17.08 19.82
C VAL A 257 -30.01 15.58 19.50
N LYS A 258 -31.09 15.12 18.84
CA LYS A 258 -31.27 13.69 18.50
C LYS A 258 -30.21 13.18 17.52
N ALA A 259 -29.90 13.96 16.49
CA ALA A 259 -28.87 13.60 15.51
C ALA A 259 -27.47 13.59 16.15
N THR A 260 -27.17 14.57 17.00
CA THR A 260 -25.90 14.63 17.75
C THR A 260 -25.74 13.42 18.65
N GLN A 261 -26.78 13.04 19.40
CA GLN A 261 -26.76 11.84 20.24
C GLN A 261 -26.55 10.57 19.40
N ALA A 262 -27.23 10.43 18.26
CA ALA A 262 -27.04 9.29 17.36
C ALA A 262 -25.59 9.18 16.84
N VAL A 263 -24.94 10.32 16.53
CA VAL A 263 -23.52 10.36 16.14
C VAL A 263 -22.63 9.91 17.30
N ILE A 264 -22.86 10.41 18.52
CA ILE A 264 -22.10 10.02 19.71
C ILE A 264 -22.31 8.52 20.03
N ASP A 265 -23.54 8.02 19.89
CA ASP A 265 -23.87 6.62 20.15
C ASP A 265 -23.21 5.66 19.16
N SER A 266 -22.86 6.14 17.96
CA SER A 266 -22.10 5.38 16.97
C SER A 266 -20.63 5.12 17.34
N LEU A 267 -20.11 5.78 18.39
CA LEU A 267 -18.78 5.52 18.91
C LEU A 267 -18.74 4.17 19.63
N SER A 268 -17.76 3.35 19.24
CA SER A 268 -17.44 2.11 19.95
C SER A 268 -16.92 2.40 21.36
N ARG A 269 -16.95 1.38 22.23
CA ARG A 269 -16.44 1.51 23.60
C ARG A 269 -14.99 2.01 23.65
N GLN A 270 -14.13 1.54 22.75
CA GLN A 270 -12.74 1.98 22.68
C GLN A 270 -12.62 3.45 22.27
N GLU A 271 -13.42 3.89 21.30
CA GLU A 271 -13.42 5.28 20.84
C GLU A 271 -13.98 6.25 21.89
N ARG A 272 -14.90 5.80 22.75
CA ARG A 272 -15.37 6.60 23.91
C ARG A 272 -14.29 6.84 24.96
N HIS A 273 -13.22 6.04 24.98
CA HIS A 273 -12.06 6.26 25.85
C HIS A 273 -10.94 7.05 25.15
N ASP A 274 -11.04 7.33 23.85
CA ASP A 274 -10.09 8.19 23.15
C ASP A 274 -10.27 9.65 23.61
N PRO A 275 -9.24 10.33 24.15
CA PRO A 275 -9.39 11.66 24.72
C PRO A 275 -9.90 12.71 23.74
N GLU A 276 -9.52 12.62 22.46
CA GLU A 276 -9.93 13.58 21.45
C GLU A 276 -11.40 13.41 21.07
N LEU A 277 -11.83 12.17 20.80
CA LEU A 277 -13.22 11.87 20.46
C LEU A 277 -14.17 12.13 21.63
N ALA A 278 -13.80 11.73 22.84
CA ALA A 278 -14.60 11.96 24.03
C ALA A 278 -14.75 13.47 24.35
N ALA A 279 -13.69 14.26 24.20
CA ALA A 279 -13.77 15.71 24.37
C ALA A 279 -14.67 16.38 23.32
N LEU A 280 -14.58 15.97 22.04
CA LEU A 280 -15.45 16.47 20.98
C LEU A 280 -16.93 16.16 21.25
N ALA A 281 -17.21 14.92 21.63
CA ALA A 281 -18.56 14.47 21.97
C ALA A 281 -19.12 15.21 23.19
N ALA A 282 -18.32 15.41 24.24
CA ALA A 282 -18.72 16.14 25.43
C ALA A 282 -19.03 17.61 25.14
N ARG A 283 -18.17 18.30 24.37
CA ARG A 283 -18.41 19.69 23.93
C ARG A 283 -19.69 19.82 23.12
N ALA A 284 -19.99 18.85 22.27
CA ALA A 284 -21.25 18.83 21.51
C ALA A 284 -22.48 18.67 22.42
N LEU A 285 -22.39 17.87 23.49
CA LEU A 285 -23.47 17.74 24.48
C LEU A 285 -23.63 19.00 25.34
N LEU A 286 -22.52 19.61 25.75
CA LEU A 286 -22.50 20.85 26.52
C LEU A 286 -23.14 22.02 25.76
N ALA A 287 -22.97 22.09 24.44
CA ALA A 287 -23.64 23.08 23.59
C ALA A 287 -25.18 23.00 23.66
N PHE A 288 -25.74 21.86 24.08
CA PHE A 288 -27.18 21.68 24.32
C PHE A 288 -27.57 21.73 25.80
N GLY A 289 -26.63 22.04 26.70
CA GLY A 289 -26.87 22.02 28.15
C GLY A 289 -27.00 20.61 28.75
N LEU A 290 -26.64 19.55 28.02
CA LEU A 290 -26.70 18.16 28.49
C LEU A 290 -25.46 17.80 29.32
N GLN A 291 -25.28 18.51 30.44
CA GLN A 291 -24.10 18.43 31.29
C GLN A 291 -23.94 17.05 31.95
N ASP A 292 -25.05 16.45 32.38
CA ASP A 292 -25.12 15.09 32.95
C ASP A 292 -24.55 14.03 32.00
N LYS A 293 -24.96 14.08 30.73
CA LYS A 293 -24.48 13.15 29.69
C LYS A 293 -23.02 13.42 29.32
N ALA A 294 -22.62 14.69 29.26
CA ALA A 294 -21.24 15.06 28.99
C ALA A 294 -20.30 14.55 30.10
N ARG A 295 -20.68 14.74 31.38
CA ARG A 295 -19.99 14.19 32.54
C ARG A 295 -19.87 12.68 32.46
N ALA A 296 -20.99 11.97 32.27
CA ALA A 296 -21.02 10.51 32.19
C ALA A 296 -20.11 9.94 31.08
N LEU A 297 -19.91 10.69 29.99
CA LEU A 297 -18.98 10.33 28.92
C LEU A 297 -17.51 10.59 29.29
N LEU A 298 -17.22 11.70 29.97
CA LEU A 298 -15.86 12.14 30.30
C LEU A 298 -15.24 11.34 31.44
N GLU A 299 -15.99 11.00 32.49
CA GLU A 299 -15.44 10.36 33.70
C GLU A 299 -14.71 9.03 33.43
N PRO A 300 -15.24 8.09 32.61
CA PRO A 300 -14.51 6.86 32.28
C PRO A 300 -13.22 7.11 31.49
N ALA A 301 -13.17 8.15 30.66
CA ALA A 301 -11.98 8.52 29.89
C ALA A 301 -10.92 9.17 30.80
N LEU A 302 -11.33 10.13 31.63
CA LEU A 302 -10.47 10.81 32.62
C LEU A 302 -9.85 9.83 33.63
N LYS A 303 -10.64 8.86 34.11
CA LYS A 303 -10.16 7.82 35.00
C LYS A 303 -9.05 6.97 34.38
N SER A 304 -9.09 6.77 33.06
CA SER A 304 -8.05 6.04 32.32
C SER A 304 -6.83 6.91 32.04
N GLN A 305 -7.05 8.17 31.68
CA GLN A 305 -5.98 9.11 31.32
C GLN A 305 -6.44 10.55 31.61
N LEU A 306 -5.69 11.27 32.45
CA LEU A 306 -5.89 12.71 32.64
C LEU A 306 -5.29 13.46 31.44
N ASP A 307 -6.12 13.66 30.42
CA ASP A 307 -5.79 14.48 29.24
C ASP A 307 -6.35 15.89 29.40
N ASP A 308 -5.55 16.89 29.02
CA ASP A 308 -5.90 18.31 29.14
C ASP A 308 -7.22 18.65 28.40
N ARG A 309 -7.51 18.01 27.26
CA ARG A 309 -8.74 18.28 26.48
C ARG A 309 -10.00 17.80 27.21
N LEU A 310 -9.89 16.66 27.89
CA LEU A 310 -10.96 16.11 28.71
C LEU A 310 -11.18 16.98 29.95
N LEU A 311 -10.10 17.42 30.59
CA LEU A 311 -10.16 18.30 31.77
C LEU A 311 -10.81 19.64 31.44
N GLU A 312 -10.50 20.22 30.28
CA GLU A 312 -11.14 21.45 29.82
C GLU A 312 -12.66 21.28 29.64
N ALA A 313 -13.11 20.21 29.01
CA ALA A 313 -14.54 19.95 28.84
C ALA A 313 -15.23 19.60 30.18
N TYR A 314 -14.54 18.88 31.07
CA TYR A 314 -15.07 18.49 32.37
C TYR A 314 -15.26 19.69 33.30
N ALA A 315 -14.42 20.71 33.18
CA ALA A 315 -14.52 21.97 33.92
C ALA A 315 -15.77 22.78 33.57
N GLU A 316 -16.40 22.52 32.43
CA GLU A 316 -17.62 23.19 31.98
C GLU A 316 -18.90 22.45 32.41
N CYS A 317 -18.78 21.20 32.87
CA CYS A 317 -19.88 20.46 33.50
C CYS A 317 -20.03 20.95 34.94
N HIS A 318 -21.20 21.50 35.29
CA HIS A 318 -21.50 22.04 36.62
C HIS A 318 -22.75 21.39 37.23
N ASP A 319 -23.09 20.16 36.83
CA ASP A 319 -24.28 19.45 37.30
C ASP A 319 -24.10 18.88 38.72
N GLU A 320 -22.90 18.40 39.07
CA GLU A 320 -22.57 17.91 40.42
C GLU A 320 -21.14 18.33 40.85
N PRO A 321 -20.87 19.63 41.02
CA PRO A 321 -19.51 20.14 41.06
C PRO A 321 -18.71 19.63 42.28
N ALA A 322 -19.36 19.37 43.41
CA ALA A 322 -18.73 18.77 44.59
C ALA A 322 -18.28 17.32 44.36
N GLN A 323 -19.11 16.51 43.71
CA GLN A 323 -18.74 15.12 43.37
C GLN A 323 -17.64 15.10 42.31
N GLN A 324 -17.74 15.98 41.31
CA GLN A 324 -16.74 16.12 40.25
C GLN A 324 -15.37 16.53 40.81
N TYR A 325 -15.33 17.49 41.73
CA TYR A 325 -14.10 17.92 42.41
C TYR A 325 -13.45 16.75 43.16
N ASN A 326 -14.24 16.02 43.96
CA ASN A 326 -13.74 14.88 44.73
C ASN A 326 -13.23 13.73 43.82
N ASN A 327 -13.93 13.47 42.71
CA ASN A 327 -13.49 12.48 41.72
C ASN A 327 -12.15 12.90 41.09
N LEU A 328 -12.05 14.16 40.68
CA LEU A 328 -10.87 14.69 40.02
C LEU A 328 -9.64 14.70 40.95
N GLU A 329 -9.79 15.09 42.22
CA GLU A 329 -8.71 15.00 43.21
C GLU A 329 -8.23 13.56 43.40
N LYS A 330 -9.15 12.59 43.46
CA LYS A 330 -8.81 11.17 43.57
C LYS A 330 -8.01 10.69 42.36
N TRP A 331 -8.38 11.09 41.15
CA TRP A 331 -7.66 10.69 39.93
C TRP A 331 -6.31 11.40 39.78
N ALA A 332 -6.18 12.60 40.33
CA ALA A 332 -4.95 13.40 40.31
C ALA A 332 -3.86 12.92 41.28
N VAL A 333 -4.13 11.98 42.17
CA VAL A 333 -3.14 11.46 43.13
C VAL A 333 -1.94 10.87 42.39
N GLY A 334 -0.74 11.37 42.70
CA GLY A 334 0.51 10.92 42.10
C GLY A 334 0.76 11.40 40.67
N GLN A 335 -0.12 12.24 40.11
CA GLN A 335 0.07 12.84 38.78
C GLN A 335 0.66 14.25 38.89
N THR A 336 1.44 14.64 37.87
CA THR A 336 1.91 16.03 37.77
C THR A 336 0.73 16.92 37.45
N ARG A 337 0.51 17.96 38.26
CA ARG A 337 -0.63 18.85 38.06
C ARG A 337 -0.39 19.77 36.87
N THR A 338 -1.15 19.56 35.79
CA THR A 338 -1.11 20.40 34.59
C THR A 338 -1.94 21.67 34.79
N VAL A 339 -1.76 22.65 33.90
CA VAL A 339 -2.59 23.86 33.85
C VAL A 339 -4.07 23.51 33.74
N ALA A 340 -4.42 22.52 32.90
CA ALA A 340 -5.81 22.10 32.70
C ALA A 340 -6.41 21.46 33.97
N LEU A 341 -5.61 20.73 34.75
CA LEU A 341 -6.06 20.16 36.02
C LEU A 341 -6.36 21.25 37.05
N HIS A 342 -5.44 22.22 37.20
CA HIS A 342 -5.65 23.36 38.08
C HIS A 342 -6.84 24.22 37.64
N TRP A 343 -6.99 24.43 36.33
CA TRP A 343 -8.16 25.07 35.75
C TRP A 343 -9.46 24.35 36.12
N ALA A 344 -9.53 23.04 35.93
CA ALA A 344 -10.72 22.24 36.22
C ALA A 344 -11.07 22.26 37.73
N LEU A 345 -10.11 22.05 38.61
CA LEU A 345 -10.33 22.13 40.07
C LEU A 345 -10.76 23.54 40.50
N GLY A 346 -10.19 24.58 39.89
CA GLY A 346 -10.56 25.97 40.12
C GLY A 346 -12.00 26.27 39.72
N ARG A 347 -12.39 25.93 38.48
CA ARG A 347 -13.77 26.11 37.97
C ARG A 347 -14.81 25.34 38.79
N LEU A 348 -14.53 24.09 39.13
CA LEU A 348 -15.41 23.29 39.98
C LEU A 348 -15.52 23.87 41.41
N SER A 349 -14.45 24.49 41.92
CA SER A 349 -14.50 25.20 43.21
C SER A 349 -15.34 26.48 43.13
N GLN A 350 -15.23 27.25 42.04
CA GLN A 350 -16.09 28.41 41.80
C GLN A 350 -17.57 28.00 41.74
N ALA A 351 -17.89 26.92 41.03
CA ALA A 351 -19.26 26.41 40.91
C ALA A 351 -19.86 25.91 42.23
N GLN A 352 -19.02 25.60 43.23
CA GLN A 352 -19.44 25.27 44.60
C GLN A 352 -19.52 26.48 45.53
N GLY A 353 -19.09 27.67 45.10
CA GLY A 353 -18.92 28.85 45.96
C GLY A 353 -17.71 28.75 46.91
N LEU A 354 -16.74 27.87 46.64
CA LEU A 354 -15.52 27.71 47.43
C LEU A 354 -14.41 28.64 46.93
N TRP A 355 -14.65 29.95 47.01
CA TRP A 355 -13.82 30.98 46.37
C TRP A 355 -12.33 30.95 46.78
N GLY A 356 -12.03 30.72 48.06
CA GLY A 356 -10.63 30.62 48.51
C GLY A 356 -9.86 29.46 47.87
N LYS A 357 -10.50 28.29 47.69
CA LYS A 357 -9.90 27.16 46.98
C LYS A 357 -9.79 27.43 45.48
N ALA A 358 -10.82 28.04 44.90
CA ALA A 358 -10.79 28.44 43.50
C ALA A 358 -9.61 29.36 43.21
N HIS A 359 -9.39 30.38 44.04
CA HIS A 359 -8.27 31.31 43.91
C HIS A 359 -6.92 30.59 43.90
N VAL A 360 -6.66 29.72 44.89
CA VAL A 360 -5.40 28.96 44.99
C VAL A 360 -5.16 28.10 43.76
N HIS A 361 -6.18 27.40 43.26
CA HIS A 361 -6.00 26.57 42.06
C HIS A 361 -5.78 27.41 40.80
N LEU A 362 -6.53 28.48 40.61
CA LEU A 362 -6.44 29.34 39.44
C LEU A 362 -5.14 30.17 39.42
N GLU A 363 -4.62 30.61 40.57
CA GLU A 363 -3.31 31.27 40.66
C GLU A 363 -2.19 30.32 40.23
N HIS A 364 -2.17 29.08 40.73
CA HIS A 364 -1.19 28.09 40.26
C HIS A 364 -1.33 27.83 38.75
N ALA A 365 -2.55 27.79 38.21
CA ALA A 365 -2.74 27.67 36.76
C ALA A 365 -2.13 28.87 36.01
N LEU A 366 -2.31 30.08 36.55
CA LEU A 366 -1.78 31.34 35.98
C LEU A 366 -0.26 31.39 36.02
N GLU A 367 0.35 30.95 37.12
CA GLU A 367 1.81 30.86 37.30
C GLU A 367 2.43 29.88 36.31
N LEU A 368 1.79 28.71 36.10
CA LEU A 368 2.24 27.71 35.14
C LEU A 368 2.10 28.20 33.70
N ARG A 369 0.98 28.83 33.36
CA ARG A 369 0.76 29.43 32.04
C ARG A 369 -0.24 30.58 32.11
N PRO A 370 0.21 31.83 31.89
CA PRO A 370 -0.69 32.97 31.77
C PRO A 370 -1.73 32.74 30.66
N SER A 371 -2.99 32.97 30.97
CA SER A 371 -4.09 32.82 30.02
C SER A 371 -5.21 33.79 30.31
N LEU A 372 -5.83 34.31 29.25
CA LEU A 372 -6.99 35.20 29.32
C LEU A 372 -8.11 34.60 30.18
N LYS A 373 -8.49 33.34 29.91
CA LYS A 373 -9.58 32.65 30.64
C LYS A 373 -9.30 32.52 32.14
N ILE A 374 -8.03 32.32 32.51
CA ILE A 374 -7.62 32.18 33.91
C ILE A 374 -7.68 33.54 34.61
N CYS A 375 -7.21 34.60 33.96
CA CYS A 375 -7.30 35.96 34.51
C CYS A 375 -8.76 36.40 34.73
N LEU A 376 -9.65 36.11 33.76
CA LEU A 376 -11.07 36.41 33.90
C LEU A 376 -11.69 35.65 35.09
N ALA A 377 -11.43 34.34 35.20
CA ALA A 377 -11.93 33.53 36.31
C ALA A 377 -11.35 33.95 37.68
N LEU A 378 -10.09 34.39 37.75
CA LEU A 378 -9.50 34.97 38.96
C LEU A 378 -10.16 36.30 39.34
N GLY A 379 -10.46 37.15 38.36
CA GLY A 379 -11.19 38.39 38.60
C GLY A 379 -12.60 38.14 39.13
N GLU A 380 -13.34 37.19 38.53
CA GLU A 380 -14.64 36.72 39.05
C GLU A 380 -14.51 36.22 40.49
N THR A 381 -13.51 35.38 40.78
CA THR A 381 -13.30 34.84 42.13
C THR A 381 -12.99 35.95 43.16
N ALA A 382 -12.13 36.92 42.81
CA ALA A 382 -11.77 38.01 43.69
C ALA A 382 -12.95 38.95 43.97
N HIS A 383 -13.77 39.23 42.96
CA HIS A 383 -14.99 40.03 43.10
C HIS A 383 -15.98 39.36 44.06
N GLU A 384 -16.23 38.06 43.92
CA GLU A 384 -17.10 37.29 44.83
C GLU A 384 -16.54 37.20 46.26
N MET A 385 -15.23 37.36 46.44
CA MET A 385 -14.59 37.48 47.76
C MET A 385 -14.63 38.90 48.35
N GLY A 386 -15.13 39.88 47.60
CA GLY A 386 -15.19 41.29 48.01
C GLY A 386 -13.88 42.07 47.85
N ASP A 387 -12.90 41.52 47.12
CA ASP A 387 -11.61 42.17 46.85
C ASP A 387 -11.60 42.83 45.46
N GLU A 388 -12.24 43.99 45.36
CA GLU A 388 -12.42 44.72 44.10
C GLU A 388 -11.11 45.18 43.48
N GLU A 389 -10.10 45.48 44.30
CA GLU A 389 -8.79 45.92 43.80
C GLU A 389 -8.09 44.78 43.06
N LYS A 390 -8.09 43.57 43.62
CA LYS A 390 -7.56 42.38 42.94
C LYS A 390 -8.39 42.01 41.72
N ALA A 391 -9.72 42.10 41.79
CA ALA A 391 -10.58 41.82 40.65
C ALA A 391 -10.25 42.72 39.45
N LEU A 392 -10.13 44.03 39.69
CA LEU A 392 -9.72 45.00 38.68
C LEU A 392 -8.31 44.73 38.14
N ALA A 393 -7.36 44.35 39.00
CA ALA A 393 -6.00 44.01 38.56
C ALA A 393 -5.99 42.81 37.60
N TYR A 394 -6.74 41.75 37.92
CA TYR A 394 -6.86 40.58 37.04
C TYR A 394 -7.56 40.89 35.72
N TRP A 395 -8.66 41.66 35.74
CA TRP A 395 -9.34 42.07 34.51
C TRP A 395 -8.50 43.02 33.64
N ARG A 396 -7.71 43.92 34.25
CA ARG A 396 -6.74 44.74 33.50
C ARG A 396 -5.71 43.85 32.80
N ARG A 397 -5.11 42.91 33.53
CA ARG A 397 -4.17 41.93 32.95
C ARG A 397 -4.82 41.11 31.83
N ALA A 398 -6.07 40.71 31.98
CA ALA A 398 -6.84 40.05 30.92
C ALA A 398 -7.00 40.95 29.68
N SER A 399 -7.32 42.24 29.87
CA SER A 399 -7.47 43.20 28.78
C SER A 399 -6.15 43.49 28.04
N GLU A 400 -5.02 43.45 28.75
CA GLU A 400 -3.69 43.61 28.16
C GLU A 400 -3.30 42.41 27.28
N MET A 401 -3.75 41.21 27.61
CA MET A 401 -3.53 40.00 26.79
C MET A 401 -4.36 39.97 25.50
N LEU A 402 -5.40 40.79 25.40
CA LEU A 402 -6.26 40.90 24.20
C LEU A 402 -5.69 41.89 23.17
N ARG A 403 -4.73 42.73 23.55
CA ARG A 403 -4.02 43.66 22.66
C ARG A 403 -2.85 42.97 21.99
#